data_AF-A0A7X7H975-F1
#
_entry.id   AF-A0A7X7H975-F1
#
_cell.length_a   1.000
_cell.length_b   1.000
_cell.length_c   1.000
_cell.angle_alpha   90.00
_cell.angle_beta   90.00
_cell.angle_gamma   90.00
#
_symmetry.space_group_name_H-M   'P 1'
#
loop_
_entity.id
_entity.type
_entity.pdbx_description
1 polymer ?
#
loop_
_entity_poly.entity_id
_entity_poly.type
_entity_poly.pdbx_seq_one_letter_code
_entity_poly.pdbx_strand_id
1 'polypeptide(L)'
;MRKKIIYYLLTAMFVSISFAASSHVKPSNPFGLVYGDAITKNVNGKVNIHPVSYKLNGIEIAANVYTPAGYNPSQKYPAIVVAHPNGGVKEQVAGLYAQHLAELGYIAIAADASFQGASGGEPRNVDKPANRIEDIRGMADFITHFGGVDAD
;
A
#
# COMPACT_ATOMS: atom_id res chain seq x y z
N MET A 1 6.61 6.68 -55.75
CA MET A 1 7.45 7.06 -54.59
C MET A 1 6.67 7.69 -53.43
N ARG A 2 5.81 8.68 -53.65
CA ARG A 2 5.03 9.37 -52.58
C ARG A 2 4.24 8.48 -51.62
N LYS A 3 3.54 7.44 -52.11
CA LYS A 3 2.73 6.55 -51.27
C LYS A 3 3.57 5.68 -50.32
N LYS A 4 4.74 5.21 -50.76
CA LYS A 4 5.65 4.42 -49.90
C LYS A 4 6.19 5.26 -48.73
N ILE A 5 6.52 6.53 -48.98
CA ILE A 5 6.98 7.47 -47.95
C ILE A 5 5.90 7.72 -46.89
N ILE A 6 4.63 7.85 -47.31
CA ILE A 6 3.49 8.01 -46.38
C ILE A 6 3.30 6.75 -45.52
N TYR A 7 3.44 5.56 -46.10
CA TYR A 7 3.39 4.30 -45.34
C TYR A 7 4.53 4.20 -44.32
N TYR A 8 5.77 4.57 -44.70
CA TYR A 8 6.90 4.57 -43.76
C TYR A 8 6.72 5.57 -42.61
N LEU A 9 6.15 6.76 -42.88
CA LEU A 9 5.84 7.75 -41.83
C LEU A 9 4.71 7.28 -40.89
N LEU A 10 3.67 6.64 -41.42
CA LEU A 10 2.58 6.07 -40.61
C LEU A 10 3.05 4.90 -39.75
N THR A 11 3.91 4.02 -40.28
CA THR A 11 4.52 2.94 -39.49
C THR A 11 5.44 3.47 -38.39
N ALA A 12 6.19 4.57 -38.66
CA ALA A 12 7.05 5.20 -37.66
C ALA A 12 6.25 5.87 -36.53
N MET A 13 5.09 6.47 -36.82
CA MET A 13 4.18 7.03 -35.81
C MET A 13 3.50 5.96 -34.92
N PHE A 14 3.22 4.77 -35.46
CA PHE A 14 2.64 3.69 -34.66
C PHE A 14 3.65 3.10 -33.65
N VAL A 15 4.93 3.02 -34.01
CA VAL A 15 5.99 2.52 -33.11
C VAL A 15 6.24 3.48 -31.94
N SER A 16 6.10 4.79 -32.14
CA SER A 16 6.33 5.79 -31.07
C SER A 16 5.17 5.92 -30.08
N ILE A 17 3.93 5.61 -30.46
CA ILE A 17 2.79 5.61 -29.52
C ILE A 17 2.87 4.42 -28.55
N SER A 18 3.40 3.28 -28.97
CA SER A 18 3.50 2.09 -28.10
C SER A 18 4.53 2.22 -26.97
N PHE A 19 5.51 3.14 -27.08
CA PHE A 19 6.46 3.39 -25.98
C PHE A 19 5.93 4.34 -24.90
N ALA A 20 4.89 5.13 -25.18
CA ALA A 20 4.33 6.06 -24.19
C ALA A 20 3.30 5.41 -23.25
N ALA A 21 2.86 4.18 -23.53
CA ALA A 21 1.84 3.48 -22.75
C ALA A 21 2.39 2.47 -21.72
N SER A 22 3.71 2.42 -21.50
CA SER A 22 4.34 1.49 -20.56
C SER A 22 5.32 2.17 -19.63
N SER A 23 4.83 2.82 -18.57
CA SER A 23 5.67 3.07 -17.38
C SER A 23 4.87 3.53 -16.16
N HIS A 24 3.87 2.77 -15.72
CA HIS A 24 3.51 2.68 -14.29
C HIS A 24 2.95 1.29 -13.98
N VAL A 25 3.69 0.24 -14.32
CA VAL A 25 3.59 -0.97 -13.49
C VAL A 25 4.19 -0.57 -12.15
N LYS A 26 3.35 -0.24 -11.16
CA LYS A 26 3.80 -0.13 -9.77
C LYS A 26 4.59 -1.41 -9.50
N PRO A 27 5.88 -1.33 -9.11
CA PRO A 27 6.66 -2.53 -8.94
C PRO A 27 5.97 -3.42 -7.90
N SER A 28 5.83 -4.72 -8.20
CA SER A 28 5.58 -5.71 -7.15
C SER A 28 6.69 -5.51 -6.13
N ASN A 29 6.33 -5.05 -4.94
CA ASN A 29 7.25 -4.45 -3.98
C ASN A 29 8.62 -5.19 -3.94
N PRO A 30 9.73 -4.56 -4.39
CA PRO A 30 11.04 -5.22 -4.42
C PRO A 30 11.63 -5.41 -3.01
N PHE A 31 11.03 -4.76 -2.00
CA PHE A 31 11.40 -4.81 -0.60
C PHE A 31 10.29 -5.49 0.22
N GLY A 32 9.76 -6.61 -0.28
CA GLY A 32 8.73 -7.40 0.41
C GLY A 32 9.05 -7.65 1.88
N LEU A 33 8.06 -8.06 2.67
CA LEU A 33 8.16 -8.22 4.12
C LEU A 33 9.50 -8.83 4.58
N VAL A 34 10.28 -8.09 5.40
CA VAL A 34 11.68 -8.45 5.76
C VAL A 34 11.84 -8.97 7.20
N TYR A 35 10.81 -9.61 7.73
CA TYR A 35 10.80 -10.18 9.09
C TYR A 35 10.55 -11.69 9.06
N GLY A 36 10.89 -12.37 10.16
CA GLY A 36 10.68 -13.82 10.29
C GLY A 36 9.21 -14.19 10.15
N ASP A 37 8.92 -15.30 9.46
CA ASP A 37 7.57 -15.83 9.25
C ASP A 37 6.58 -14.87 8.57
N ALA A 38 7.11 -13.93 7.79
CA ALA A 38 6.31 -13.00 7.02
C ALA A 38 5.34 -13.69 6.04
N ILE A 39 4.13 -13.15 5.92
CA ILE A 39 3.11 -13.61 4.97
C ILE A 39 3.62 -13.46 3.53
N THR A 40 3.93 -14.58 2.89
CA THR A 40 4.36 -14.62 1.47
C THR A 40 3.20 -14.72 0.50
N LYS A 41 2.05 -15.21 0.96
CA LYS A 41 0.79 -15.31 0.21
C LYS A 41 -0.40 -15.43 1.15
N ASN A 42 -1.56 -14.95 0.70
CA ASN A 42 -2.82 -15.15 1.41
C ASN A 42 -3.27 -16.60 1.29
N VAL A 43 -3.66 -17.20 2.42
CA VAL A 43 -4.11 -18.60 2.52
C VAL A 43 -5.38 -18.64 3.36
N ASN A 44 -6.37 -19.41 2.91
CA ASN A 44 -7.61 -19.57 3.66
C ASN A 44 -7.34 -20.13 5.07
N GLY A 45 -8.02 -19.60 6.09
CA GLY A 45 -7.83 -20.00 7.48
C GLY A 45 -6.53 -19.50 8.14
N LYS A 46 -5.76 -18.63 7.49
CA LYS A 46 -4.60 -17.93 8.08
C LYS A 46 -4.80 -16.42 8.07
N VAL A 47 -3.92 -15.70 8.77
CA VAL A 47 -3.82 -14.25 8.62
C VAL A 47 -3.53 -13.90 7.16
N ASN A 48 -4.22 -12.89 6.66
CA ASN A 48 -4.08 -12.39 5.31
C ASN A 48 -3.67 -10.92 5.33
N ILE A 49 -2.90 -10.53 4.32
CA ILE A 49 -2.47 -9.16 4.07
C ILE A 49 -3.17 -8.61 2.83
N HIS A 50 -3.66 -7.39 2.92
CA HIS A 50 -4.38 -6.69 1.87
C HIS A 50 -3.65 -5.39 1.57
N PRO A 51 -2.86 -5.33 0.49
CA PRO A 51 -2.30 -4.07 0.01
C PRO A 51 -3.44 -3.12 -0.38
N VAL A 52 -3.42 -1.92 0.18
CA VAL A 52 -4.42 -0.88 -0.05
C VAL A 52 -3.73 0.47 -0.27
N SER A 53 -4.49 1.43 -0.79
CA SER A 53 -4.06 2.82 -0.83
C SER A 53 -5.22 3.77 -0.58
N TYR A 54 -4.92 4.93 -0.04
CA TYR A 54 -5.89 5.99 0.24
C TYR A 54 -5.25 7.37 0.10
N LYS A 55 -6.08 8.41 -0.02
CA LYS A 55 -5.60 9.80 -0.14
C LYS A 55 -5.58 10.48 1.22
N LEU A 56 -4.47 11.16 1.52
CA LEU A 56 -4.30 12.02 2.69
C LEU A 56 -3.63 13.32 2.24
N ASN A 57 -4.28 14.47 2.43
CA ASN A 57 -3.73 15.79 2.08
C ASN A 57 -3.20 15.88 0.64
N GLY A 58 -3.86 15.21 -0.31
CA GLY A 58 -3.45 15.15 -1.71
C GLY A 58 -2.33 14.16 -2.04
N ILE A 59 -1.82 13.41 -1.05
CA ILE A 59 -0.81 12.37 -1.20
C ILE A 59 -1.48 10.99 -1.20
N GLU A 60 -1.10 10.14 -2.15
CA GLU A 60 -1.49 8.73 -2.15
C GLU A 60 -0.64 7.96 -1.11
N ILE A 61 -1.27 7.44 -0.07
CA ILE A 61 -0.64 6.66 1.00
C ILE A 61 -0.73 5.17 0.67
N ALA A 62 0.39 4.46 0.73
CA ALA A 62 0.45 3.02 0.55
C ALA A 62 0.40 2.32 1.91
N ALA A 63 -0.51 1.36 2.08
CA ALA A 63 -0.69 0.64 3.33
C ALA A 63 -0.97 -0.84 3.11
N ASN A 64 -0.80 -1.62 4.17
CA ASN A 64 -1.16 -3.03 4.25
C ASN A 64 -2.13 -3.21 5.42
N VAL A 65 -3.31 -3.76 5.14
CA VAL A 65 -4.25 -4.20 6.19
C VAL A 65 -4.07 -5.69 6.42
N TYR A 66 -3.92 -6.08 7.67
CA TYR A 66 -3.76 -7.47 8.12
C TYR A 66 -5.07 -7.89 8.78
N THR A 67 -5.67 -8.96 8.28
CA THR A 67 -6.94 -9.50 8.81
C THR A 67 -6.72 -10.84 9.48
N PRO A 68 -7.46 -11.14 10.56
CA PRO A 68 -7.29 -12.38 11.32
C PRO A 68 -7.62 -13.62 10.50
N ALA A 69 -7.16 -14.77 10.98
CA ALA A 69 -7.54 -16.06 10.40
C ALA A 69 -9.07 -16.24 10.39
N GLY A 70 -9.62 -16.62 9.24
CA GLY A 70 -11.06 -16.79 9.08
C GLY A 70 -11.87 -15.48 9.07
N TYR A 71 -11.20 -14.34 8.84
CA TYR A 71 -11.82 -13.03 8.68
C TYR A 71 -13.08 -13.07 7.80
N ASN A 72 -14.16 -12.48 8.33
CA ASN A 72 -15.43 -12.29 7.64
C ASN A 72 -15.83 -10.80 7.74
N PRO A 73 -16.00 -10.08 6.63
CA PRO A 73 -16.34 -8.65 6.63
C PRO A 73 -17.70 -8.33 7.27
N SER A 74 -18.57 -9.31 7.52
CA SER A 74 -19.84 -9.13 8.22
C SER A 74 -19.76 -9.27 9.75
N GLN A 75 -18.61 -9.67 10.30
CA GLN A 75 -18.35 -9.67 11.74
C GLN A 75 -17.74 -8.34 12.19
N LYS A 76 -17.59 -8.12 13.49
CA LYS A 76 -16.97 -6.93 14.07
C LYS A 76 -15.65 -7.31 14.74
N TYR A 77 -14.58 -6.59 14.41
CA TYR A 77 -13.24 -6.77 14.95
C TYR A 77 -12.68 -5.43 15.43
N PRO A 78 -12.03 -5.38 16.61
CA PRO A 78 -11.27 -4.20 17.01
C PRO A 78 -10.12 -3.95 16.03
N ALA A 79 -9.83 -2.67 15.77
CA ALA A 79 -8.79 -2.26 14.85
C ALA A 79 -7.60 -1.58 15.55
N ILE A 80 -6.38 -1.80 15.04
CA ILE A 80 -5.16 -1.17 15.54
C ILE A 80 -4.37 -0.56 14.38
N VAL A 81 -3.94 0.69 14.56
CA VAL A 81 -3.03 1.40 13.66
C VAL A 81 -1.59 1.23 14.15
N VAL A 82 -0.69 0.79 13.27
CA VAL A 82 0.73 0.57 13.57
C VAL A 82 1.60 1.51 12.74
N ALA A 83 2.11 2.55 13.36
CA ALA A 83 3.09 3.44 12.74
C ALA A 83 4.48 2.80 12.69
N HIS A 84 5.18 2.92 11.57
CA HIS A 84 6.58 2.47 11.48
C HIS A 84 7.55 3.44 12.17
N PRO A 85 8.71 2.93 12.65
CA PRO A 85 9.81 3.76 13.13
C PRO A 85 10.29 4.75 12.06
N ASN A 86 10.94 5.84 12.48
CA ASN A 86 11.48 6.82 11.54
C ASN A 86 12.50 6.17 10.59
N GLY A 87 12.38 6.45 9.29
CA GLY A 87 13.17 5.85 8.22
C GLY A 87 12.79 4.42 7.85
N GLY A 88 11.79 3.83 8.53
CA GLY A 88 11.26 2.51 8.21
C GLY A 88 10.12 2.52 7.20
N VAL A 89 9.61 1.34 6.88
CA VAL A 89 8.44 1.12 6.01
C VAL A 89 7.51 0.02 6.57
N LYS A 90 6.29 -0.07 6.05
CA LYS A 90 5.27 -1.06 6.46
C LYS A 90 5.70 -2.52 6.28
N GLU A 91 6.72 -2.79 5.47
CA GLU A 91 7.29 -4.14 5.27
C GLU A 91 8.30 -4.58 6.34
N GLN A 92 8.68 -3.71 7.27
CA GLN A 92 9.65 -4.01 8.32
C GLN A 92 8.93 -4.32 9.65
N VAL A 93 9.43 -3.79 10.77
CA VAL A 93 8.88 -4.06 12.10
C VAL A 93 7.41 -3.66 12.26
N ALA A 94 6.93 -2.64 11.54
CA ALA A 94 5.51 -2.28 11.56
C ALA A 94 4.62 -3.40 11.00
N GLY A 95 5.05 -4.02 9.90
CA GLY A 95 4.35 -5.17 9.32
C GLY A 95 4.39 -6.38 10.24
N LEU A 96 5.53 -6.64 10.88
CA LEU A 96 5.67 -7.73 11.87
C LEU A 96 4.63 -7.59 12.99
N TYR A 97 4.55 -6.41 13.60
CA TYR A 97 3.58 -6.17 14.67
C TYR A 97 2.14 -6.20 14.16
N ALA A 98 1.86 -5.67 12.96
CA ALA A 98 0.53 -5.74 12.38
C ALA A 98 0.11 -7.20 12.10
N GLN A 99 1.01 -8.05 11.63
CA GLN A 99 0.78 -9.49 11.47
C GLN A 99 0.48 -10.14 12.83
N HIS A 100 1.33 -9.96 13.84
CA HIS A 100 1.10 -10.55 15.17
C HIS A 100 -0.23 -10.09 15.80
N LEU A 101 -0.61 -8.82 15.62
CA LEU A 101 -1.91 -8.33 16.09
C LEU A 101 -3.07 -9.01 15.35
N ALA A 102 -2.94 -9.25 14.06
CA ALA A 102 -3.95 -10.02 13.33
C ALA A 102 -4.02 -11.49 13.77
N GLU A 103 -2.90 -12.09 14.15
CA GLU A 103 -2.86 -13.43 14.77
C GLU A 103 -3.60 -13.47 16.12
N LEU A 104 -3.67 -12.33 16.82
CA LEU A 104 -4.42 -12.14 18.06
C LEU A 104 -5.90 -11.75 17.85
N GLY A 105 -6.38 -11.66 16.61
CA GLY A 105 -7.79 -11.40 16.30
C GLY A 105 -8.14 -9.95 15.98
N TYR A 106 -7.16 -9.05 15.91
CA TYR A 106 -7.37 -7.65 15.52
C TYR A 106 -7.36 -7.49 14.00
N ILE A 107 -8.01 -6.46 13.47
CA ILE A 107 -7.65 -5.92 12.15
C ILE A 107 -6.55 -4.90 12.37
N ALA A 108 -5.39 -5.07 11.74
CA ALA A 108 -4.27 -4.15 11.91
C ALA A 108 -3.92 -3.46 10.59
N ILE A 109 -3.52 -2.20 10.63
CA ILE A 109 -2.99 -1.48 9.46
C ILE A 109 -1.59 -0.95 9.74
N ALA A 110 -0.70 -1.12 8.77
CA ALA A 110 0.59 -0.43 8.71
C ALA A 110 0.71 0.30 7.37
N ALA A 111 1.04 1.59 7.41
CA ALA A 111 1.20 2.43 6.23
C ALA A 111 2.59 3.05 6.16
N ASP A 112 3.09 3.26 4.95
CA ASP A 112 4.27 4.09 4.73
C ASP A 112 3.89 5.56 4.95
N ALA A 113 4.70 6.28 5.72
CA ALA A 113 4.51 7.71 5.98
C ALA A 113 4.39 8.51 4.68
N SER A 114 3.68 9.64 4.72
CA SER A 114 3.74 10.64 3.65
C SER A 114 5.21 10.91 3.27
N PHE A 115 5.49 11.00 1.96
CA PHE A 115 6.83 11.22 1.40
C PHE A 115 7.82 10.05 1.53
N GLN A 116 7.45 8.94 2.19
CA GLN A 116 8.35 7.80 2.47
C GLN A 116 7.85 6.51 1.81
N GLY A 117 8.70 5.48 1.78
CA GLY A 117 8.36 4.15 1.28
C GLY A 117 7.68 4.17 -0.10
N ALA A 118 6.57 3.44 -0.22
CA ALA A 118 5.73 3.39 -1.42
C ALA A 118 4.64 4.48 -1.45
N SER A 119 4.48 5.27 -0.38
CA SER A 119 3.60 6.43 -0.36
C SER A 119 4.14 7.55 -1.24
N GLY A 120 3.26 8.36 -1.84
CA GLY A 120 3.62 9.46 -2.72
C GLY A 120 4.20 10.68 -1.98
N GLY A 121 4.24 11.81 -2.67
CA GLY A 121 4.71 13.10 -2.15
C GLY A 121 6.15 13.41 -2.54
N GLU A 122 6.43 14.70 -2.78
CA GLU A 122 7.74 15.25 -3.10
C GLU A 122 8.04 16.52 -2.30
N PRO A 123 9.31 16.81 -1.93
CA PRO A 123 10.48 15.93 -2.12
C PRO A 123 10.40 14.61 -1.33
N ARG A 124 10.95 13.52 -1.87
CA ARG A 124 11.05 12.22 -1.17
C ARG A 124 11.78 12.33 0.16
N ASN A 125 11.38 11.47 1.11
CA ASN A 125 11.97 11.31 2.44
C ASN A 125 11.94 12.57 3.32
N VAL A 126 11.01 13.48 3.05
CA VAL A 126 10.74 14.62 3.94
C VAL A 126 10.09 14.13 5.23
N ASP A 127 10.75 14.39 6.36
CA ASP A 127 10.25 14.02 7.68
C ASP A 127 9.82 15.26 8.47
N LYS A 128 8.52 15.54 8.43
CA LYS A 128 7.89 16.63 9.19
C LYS A 128 6.98 16.03 10.26
N PRO A 129 7.14 16.37 11.55
CA PRO A 129 6.32 15.80 12.63
C PRO A 129 4.80 15.95 12.41
N ALA A 130 4.35 17.09 11.87
CA ALA A 130 2.95 17.31 11.56
C ALA A 130 2.39 16.28 10.56
N ASN A 131 3.17 15.92 9.53
CA ASN A 131 2.76 14.88 8.58
C ASN A 131 2.62 13.52 9.26
N ARG A 132 3.50 13.18 10.21
CA ARG A 132 3.44 11.90 10.94
C ARG A 132 2.18 11.77 11.80
N ILE A 133 1.74 12.87 12.40
CA ILE A 133 0.47 12.92 13.16
C ILE A 133 -0.71 12.69 12.19
N GLU A 134 -0.71 13.39 11.07
CA GLU A 134 -1.77 13.23 10.05
C GLU A 134 -1.75 11.85 9.40
N ASP A 135 -0.59 11.21 9.23
CA ASP A 135 -0.49 9.84 8.72
C ASP A 135 -1.23 8.85 9.65
N ILE A 136 -1.08 9.01 10.97
CA ILE A 136 -1.77 8.18 11.97
C ILE A 136 -3.28 8.43 11.94
N ARG A 137 -3.69 9.70 11.85
CA ARG A 137 -5.12 10.07 11.70
C ARG A 137 -5.71 9.50 10.42
N GLY A 138 -5.01 9.65 9.30
CA GLY A 138 -5.41 9.10 8.01
C GLY A 138 -5.52 7.58 8.00
N MET A 139 -4.62 6.86 8.68
CA MET A 139 -4.75 5.41 8.88
C MET A 139 -6.02 5.07 9.68
N ALA A 140 -6.31 5.80 10.76
CA ALA A 140 -7.50 5.60 11.58
C ALA A 140 -8.79 5.90 10.78
N ASP A 141 -8.82 7.01 10.05
CA ASP A 141 -9.95 7.38 9.19
C ASP A 141 -10.18 6.34 8.10
N PHE A 142 -9.11 5.83 7.48
CA PHE A 142 -9.25 4.79 6.46
C PHE A 142 -9.74 3.46 7.05
N ILE A 143 -9.12 2.97 8.13
CA ILE A 143 -9.39 1.63 8.65
C ILE A 143 -10.79 1.52 9.28
N THR A 144 -11.37 2.61 9.79
CA THR A 144 -12.76 2.61 10.30
C THR A 144 -13.80 2.26 9.24
N HIS A 145 -13.48 2.43 7.96
CA HIS A 145 -14.34 2.06 6.84
C HIS A 145 -13.99 0.69 6.23
N PHE A 146 -12.98 0.00 6.76
CA PHE A 146 -12.58 -1.32 6.28
C PHE A 146 -13.59 -2.38 6.76
N GLY A 147 -13.95 -3.31 5.87
CA GLY A 147 -14.98 -4.31 6.16
C GLY A 147 -14.72 -5.04 7.48
N GLY A 148 -15.74 -5.10 8.32
CA GLY A 148 -15.72 -5.78 9.61
C GLY A 148 -14.96 -5.06 10.74
N VAL A 149 -14.40 -3.88 10.52
CA VAL A 149 -13.87 -3.06 11.63
C VAL A 149 -15.02 -2.57 12.49
N ASP A 150 -14.86 -2.69 13.82
CA ASP A 150 -15.75 -2.09 14.81
C ASP A 150 -15.27 -0.67 15.12
N ALA A 151 -16.11 0.32 14.83
CA ALA A 151 -15.81 1.74 14.99
C ALA A 151 -16.54 2.39 16.17
N ASP A 152 -17.37 1.61 16.88
CA ASP A 152 -18.12 2.01 18.09
C ASP A 152 -17.30 1.74 19.36
#